data_AF-A0A1N6JY70-F1
#
_entry.id   AF-A0A1N6JY70-F1
#
_cell.length_a   1.000
_cell.length_b   1.000
_cell.length_c   1.000
_cell.angle_alpha   90.00
_cell.angle_beta   90.00
_cell.angle_gamma   90.00
#
_symmetry.space_group_name_H-M   'P 1'
#
loop_
_entity.id
_entity.type
_entity.pdbx_description
1 polymer ?
#
loop_
_entity_poly.entity_id
_entity_poly.type
_entity_poly.pdbx_seq_one_letter_code
_entity_poly.pdbx_strand_id
1 'polypeptide(L)'
;MANSEYLLSHQELVKAVIIHQNIHDGFWRLNINFNVVATHGKQMPDPCLSVTIQGIGIMKADPTDEMAVDAALTNPEKIEPVQEAMPEATAGMQFCRDVYRKVAVHLDDAARPISAATAVDLRARLHK
;
A
#
# COMPACT_ATOMS: atom_id res chain seq x y z
N MET A 1 38.23 11.68 -18.28
CA MET A 1 36.82 11.99 -18.04
C MET A 1 36.26 10.82 -17.25
N ALA A 2 35.80 11.05 -16.01
CA ALA A 2 35.21 9.98 -15.22
C ALA A 2 33.83 9.69 -15.79
N ASN A 3 33.64 8.51 -16.37
CA ASN A 3 32.32 8.07 -16.81
C ASN A 3 31.51 7.72 -15.56
N SER A 4 30.46 8.49 -15.29
CA SER A 4 29.45 8.14 -14.29
C SER A 4 28.64 6.97 -14.84
N GLU A 5 29.06 5.75 -14.54
CA GLU A 5 28.31 4.54 -14.87
C GLU A 5 27.22 4.32 -13.81
N TYR A 6 25.98 4.11 -14.25
CA TYR A 6 24.86 3.74 -13.40
C TYR A 6 24.41 2.33 -13.77
N LEU A 7 24.62 1.39 -12.86
CA LEU A 7 24.19 0.00 -13.03
C LEU A 7 22.88 -0.22 -12.28
N LEU A 8 21.90 -0.78 -12.97
CA LEU A 8 20.63 -1.18 -12.38
C LEU A 8 20.58 -2.70 -12.33
N SER A 9 20.10 -3.24 -11.20
CA SER A 9 19.74 -4.65 -11.10
C SER A 9 18.53 -4.97 -11.99
N HIS A 10 18.30 -6.26 -12.25
CA HIS A 10 17.12 -6.73 -12.97
C HIS A 10 15.82 -6.14 -12.39
N GLN A 11 15.63 -6.25 -11.07
CA GLN A 11 14.40 -5.77 -10.42
C GLN A 11 14.27 -4.25 -10.51
N GLU A 12 15.35 -3.49 -10.36
CA GLU A 12 15.32 -2.03 -10.48
C GLU A 12 14.94 -1.59 -11.88
N LEU A 13 15.47 -2.25 -12.91
CA LEU A 13 15.14 -1.94 -14.31
C LEU A 13 13.65 -2.24 -14.59
N VAL A 14 13.13 -3.38 -14.13
CA VAL A 14 11.72 -3.71 -14.28
C VAL A 14 10.83 -2.69 -13.55
N LYS A 15 11.16 -2.34 -12.30
CA LYS A 15 10.41 -1.33 -11.53
C LYS A 15 10.41 0.03 -12.22
N ALA A 16 11.56 0.46 -12.72
CA ALA A 16 11.69 1.72 -13.44
C ALA A 16 10.80 1.75 -14.69
N VAL A 17 10.75 0.64 -15.45
CA VAL A 17 9.89 0.54 -16.65
C VAL A 17 8.40 0.50 -16.27
N ILE A 18 8.01 -0.21 -15.22
CA ILE A 18 6.61 -0.23 -14.71
C ILE A 18 6.13 1.19 -14.37
N ILE A 19 6.93 1.93 -13.60
CA ILE A 19 6.61 3.31 -13.20
C ILE A 19 6.58 4.22 -14.42
N HIS A 20 7.59 4.11 -15.29
CA HIS A 20 7.68 4.94 -16.50
C HIS A 20 6.51 4.73 -17.45
N GLN A 21 6.05 3.49 -17.62
CA GLN A 21 4.90 3.15 -18.47
C GLN A 21 3.55 3.30 -17.78
N ASN A 22 3.54 3.75 -16.52
CA ASN A 22 2.36 3.92 -15.70
C ASN A 22 1.48 2.65 -15.64
N ILE A 23 2.12 1.51 -15.40
CA ILE A 23 1.45 0.21 -15.24
C ILE A 23 1.15 0.02 -13.76
N HIS A 24 -0.08 -0.39 -13.44
CA HIS A 24 -0.56 -0.49 -12.06
C HIS A 24 -0.91 -1.92 -11.63
N ASP A 25 -1.01 -2.86 -12.57
CA ASP A 25 -1.53 -4.20 -12.30
C ASP A 25 -0.67 -5.33 -12.88
N GLY A 26 -0.77 -6.49 -12.25
CA GLY A 26 -0.13 -7.73 -12.70
C GLY A 26 1.36 -7.84 -12.37
N PHE A 27 1.90 -8.99 -12.74
CA PHE A 27 3.29 -9.37 -12.52
C PHE A 27 4.07 -9.22 -13.82
N TRP A 28 5.22 -8.55 -13.75
CA TRP A 28 6.01 -8.19 -14.93
C TRP A 28 7.46 -8.57 -14.74
N ARG A 29 8.10 -9.03 -15.82
CA ARG A 29 9.52 -9.40 -15.83
C ARG A 29 10.23 -8.76 -17.00
N LEU A 30 11.56 -8.69 -16.92
CA LEU A 30 12.39 -8.16 -18.01
C LEU A 30 12.31 -9.11 -19.22
N ASN A 31 12.19 -8.53 -20.40
CA ASN A 31 12.31 -9.22 -21.66
C ASN A 31 13.42 -8.57 -22.49
N ILE A 32 14.40 -9.37 -22.93
CA ILE A 32 15.50 -8.91 -23.77
C ILE A 32 15.46 -9.69 -25.06
N ASN A 33 15.29 -8.98 -26.17
CA ASN A 33 15.27 -9.57 -27.49
C ASN A 33 16.69 -9.59 -28.05
N PHE A 34 17.27 -10.78 -28.14
CA PHE A 34 18.57 -10.99 -28.77
C PHE A 34 18.42 -11.39 -30.23
N ASN A 35 19.29 -10.84 -31.06
CA ASN A 35 19.58 -11.36 -32.38
C ASN A 35 20.92 -12.09 -32.33
N VAL A 36 20.94 -13.30 -32.87
CA VAL A 36 22.16 -14.13 -32.91
C VAL A 36 22.43 -14.47 -34.37
N VAL A 37 23.59 -14.06 -34.84
CA VAL A 37 24.01 -14.27 -36.24
C VAL A 37 25.40 -14.87 -36.26
N ALA A 38 25.55 -16.00 -36.95
CA ALA A 38 26.87 -16.51 -37.32
C ALA A 38 27.43 -15.65 -38.46
N THR A 39 28.64 -15.14 -38.27
CA THR A 39 29.30 -14.25 -39.23
C THR A 39 30.80 -14.52 -39.23
N HIS A 40 31.53 -13.85 -40.12
CA HIS A 40 32.98 -13.72 -40.03
C HIS A 40 33.32 -12.31 -39.54
N GLY A 41 34.41 -12.17 -38.79
CA GLY A 41 34.87 -10.87 -38.34
C GLY A 41 35.37 -10.04 -39.53
N LYS A 42 35.11 -8.73 -39.53
CA LYS A 42 35.57 -7.84 -40.61
C LYS A 42 37.11 -7.87 -40.80
N GLN A 43 37.84 -8.26 -39.76
CA GLN A 43 39.31 -8.37 -39.75
C GLN A 43 39.82 -9.78 -39.40
N MET A 44 38.93 -10.76 -39.19
CA MET A 44 39.30 -12.11 -38.80
C MET A 44 38.47 -13.12 -39.60
N PRO A 45 39.10 -14.00 -40.39
CA PRO A 45 38.40 -14.98 -41.22
C PRO A 45 37.73 -16.09 -40.39
N ASP A 46 38.11 -16.23 -39.13
CA ASP A 46 37.55 -17.24 -38.24
C ASP A 46 36.04 -17.03 -38.04
N PRO A 47 35.26 -18.12 -37.99
CA PRO A 47 33.83 -18.05 -37.74
C PRO A 47 33.58 -17.44 -36.37
N CYS A 48 32.69 -16.45 -36.30
CA CYS A 48 32.32 -15.78 -35.06
C CYS A 48 30.80 -15.69 -34.92
N LEU A 49 30.37 -15.48 -33.67
CA LEU A 49 28.98 -15.27 -33.31
C LEU A 49 28.79 -13.80 -32.96
N SER A 50 27.91 -13.11 -33.69
CA SER A 50 27.45 -11.77 -33.32
C SER A 50 26.16 -11.91 -32.52
N VAL A 51 26.19 -11.47 -31.26
CA VAL A 51 25.00 -11.34 -30.40
C VAL A 51 24.69 -9.86 -30.24
N THR A 52 23.50 -9.46 -30.63
CA THR A 52 23.06 -8.06 -30.59
C THR A 52 21.76 -7.96 -29.82
N ILE A 53 21.66 -6.97 -28.92
CA ILE A 53 20.40 -6.64 -28.26
C ILE A 53 19.57 -5.79 -29.23
N GLN A 54 18.44 -6.33 -29.69
CA GLN A 54 17.50 -5.60 -30.54
C GLN A 54 16.58 -4.69 -29.72
N GLY A 55 16.22 -5.12 -28.51
CA GLY A 55 15.33 -4.37 -27.65
C GLY A 55 15.30 -4.91 -26.23
N ILE A 56 15.01 -4.02 -25.30
CA ILE A 56 14.83 -4.32 -23.88
C ILE A 56 13.46 -3.77 -23.49
N GLY A 57 12.66 -4.58 -22.82
CA GLY A 57 11.33 -4.20 -22.35
C GLY A 57 10.87 -5.08 -21.20
N ILE A 58 9.57 -5.05 -20.91
CA ILE A 58 8.95 -5.92 -19.92
C ILE A 58 7.80 -6.70 -20.55
N MET A 59 7.51 -7.86 -19.99
CA MET A 59 6.37 -8.70 -20.39
C MET A 59 5.63 -9.19 -19.16
N LYS A 60 4.31 -9.46 -19.29
CA LYS A 60 3.54 -10.11 -18.24
C LYS A 60 4.13 -11.49 -17.92
N ALA A 61 4.15 -11.82 -16.64
CA ALA A 61 4.67 -13.05 -16.07
C ALA A 61 3.63 -13.68 -15.14
N ASP A 62 3.84 -14.94 -14.81
CA ASP A 62 3.05 -15.62 -13.79
C ASP A 62 3.43 -15.09 -12.38
N PRO A 63 2.48 -14.95 -11.44
CA PRO A 63 2.78 -14.62 -10.05
C PRO A 63 3.82 -15.54 -9.39
N THR A 64 4.00 -16.78 -9.86
CA THR A 64 4.99 -17.72 -9.31
C THR A 64 6.40 -17.53 -9.88
N ASP A 65 6.60 -16.67 -10.88
CA ASP A 65 7.93 -16.42 -11.46
C ASP A 65 8.77 -15.58 -10.47
N GLU A 66 9.90 -16.14 -10.02
CA GLU A 66 10.82 -15.50 -9.06
C GLU A 66 11.39 -14.16 -9.56
N MET A 67 11.44 -13.99 -10.88
CA MET A 67 11.94 -12.78 -11.53
C MET A 67 10.81 -11.78 -11.80
N ALA A 68 9.55 -12.10 -11.48
CA ALA A 68 8.46 -11.17 -11.67
C ALA A 68 8.41 -10.11 -10.56
N VAL A 69 7.99 -8.91 -10.95
CA VAL A 69 7.76 -7.77 -10.08
C VAL A 69 6.29 -7.40 -10.14
N ASP A 70 5.67 -7.29 -8.97
CA ASP A 70 4.28 -6.84 -8.84
C ASP A 70 4.17 -5.34 -9.12
N ALA A 71 3.38 -4.99 -10.15
CA ALA A 71 3.12 -3.61 -10.50
C ALA A 71 2.23 -2.90 -9.48
N ALA A 72 1.32 -3.60 -8.81
CA ALA A 72 0.43 -2.99 -7.81
C ALA A 72 1.20 -2.51 -6.58
N LEU A 73 2.28 -3.23 -6.22
CA LEU A 73 3.18 -2.82 -5.15
C LEU A 73 4.17 -1.75 -5.59
N THR A 74 4.60 -1.79 -6.85
CA THR A 74 5.64 -0.88 -7.38
C THR A 74 5.08 0.48 -7.77
N ASN A 75 3.89 0.52 -8.36
CA ASN A 75 3.23 1.72 -8.86
C ASN A 75 1.72 1.63 -8.59
N PRO A 76 1.30 1.76 -7.31
CA PRO A 76 -0.10 1.61 -6.93
C PRO A 76 -0.98 2.65 -7.65
N GLU A 77 -2.18 2.22 -8.06
CA GLU A 77 -3.17 3.12 -8.63
C GLU A 77 -3.56 4.16 -7.57
N LYS A 78 -3.49 5.44 -7.94
CA LYS A 78 -3.95 6.51 -7.06
C LYS A 78 -5.47 6.45 -7.02
N ILE A 79 -6.01 5.93 -5.93
CA ILE A 79 -7.43 6.07 -5.63
C ILE A 79 -7.64 7.57 -5.39
N GLU A 80 -8.25 8.25 -6.36
CA GLU A 80 -8.70 9.62 -6.10
C GLU A 80 -9.67 9.55 -4.92
N PRO A 81 -9.46 10.36 -3.86
CA PRO A 81 -10.42 10.43 -2.79
C PRO A 81 -11.73 10.82 -3.45
N VAL A 82 -12.75 9.96 -3.32
CA VAL A 82 -14.12 10.27 -3.71
C VAL A 82 -14.36 11.66 -3.18
N GLN A 83 -14.50 12.63 -4.08
CA GLN A 83 -15.03 13.92 -3.69
C GLN A 83 -16.39 13.58 -3.12
N GLU A 84 -16.49 13.56 -1.79
CA GLU A 84 -17.75 13.48 -1.09
C GLU A 84 -18.56 14.65 -1.66
N ALA A 85 -19.40 14.35 -2.65
CA ALA A 85 -20.52 15.18 -2.98
C ALA A 85 -21.31 15.24 -1.68
N MET A 86 -21.10 16.30 -0.90
CA MET A 86 -21.70 16.50 0.42
C MET A 86 -23.18 16.13 0.33
N PRO A 87 -23.62 14.95 0.82
CA PRO A 87 -25.01 14.69 0.96
C PRO A 87 -25.35 15.30 2.30
N GLU A 88 -25.80 16.56 2.26
CA GLU A 88 -26.64 17.23 3.26
C GLU A 88 -26.77 16.45 4.59
N ALA A 89 -25.70 16.47 5.38
CA ALA A 89 -25.69 15.83 6.69
C ALA A 89 -26.45 16.75 7.65
N THR A 90 -27.78 16.63 7.73
CA THR A 90 -28.53 17.54 8.62
C THR A 90 -29.66 16.91 9.44
N ALA A 91 -29.84 15.58 9.43
CA ALA A 91 -30.83 14.95 10.32
C ALA A 91 -30.34 13.72 11.07
N GLY A 92 -29.70 12.76 10.38
CA GLY A 92 -29.37 11.45 10.97
C GLY A 92 -28.27 11.49 12.04
N MET A 93 -27.15 12.18 11.77
CA MET A 93 -26.03 12.24 12.71
C MET A 93 -26.28 13.13 13.94
N GLN A 94 -27.19 14.09 13.84
CA GLN A 94 -27.58 14.94 14.97
C GLN A 94 -28.29 14.11 16.05
N PHE A 95 -29.17 13.18 15.64
CA PHE A 95 -29.86 12.28 16.56
C PHE A 95 -28.88 11.37 17.31
N CYS A 96 -27.93 10.75 16.61
CA CYS A 96 -26.90 9.91 17.23
C CYS A 96 -26.08 10.71 18.25
N ARG A 97 -25.69 11.95 17.93
CA ARG A 97 -24.94 12.83 18.84
C ARG A 97 -25.76 13.22 20.07
N ASP A 98 -27.04 13.53 19.89
CA ASP A 98 -27.91 14.00 20.98
C ASP A 98 -28.32 12.85 21.93
N VAL A 99 -28.48 11.63 21.42
CA VAL A 99 -28.71 10.43 22.24
C VAL A 99 -27.48 10.13 23.12
N TYR A 100 -26.28 10.13 22.54
CA TYR A 100 -25.05 9.91 23.31
C TYR A 100 -24.84 10.99 24.39
N ARG A 101 -25.12 12.26 24.06
CA ARG A 101 -25.03 13.36 25.04
C ARG A 101 -26.03 13.20 26.18
N LYS A 102 -27.28 12.80 25.91
CA LYS A 102 -28.28 12.55 26.97
C LYS A 102 -27.88 11.40 27.87
N VAL A 103 -27.33 10.32 27.33
CA VAL A 103 -26.87 9.18 28.12
C VAL A 103 -25.67 9.54 28.99
N ALA A 104 -24.70 10.28 28.46
CA ALA A 104 -23.51 10.70 29.21
C ALA A 104 -23.85 11.60 30.41
N VAL A 105 -24.81 12.53 30.27
CA VAL A 105 -25.21 13.43 31.36
C VAL A 105 -25.94 12.69 32.49
N HIS A 106 -26.64 11.59 32.20
CA HIS A 106 -27.29 10.77 33.23
C HIS A 106 -26.32 9.86 33.99
N LEU A 107 -25.15 9.56 33.42
CA LEU A 107 -24.08 8.81 34.10
C LEU A 107 -23.33 9.69 35.11
N ASP A 108 -23.16 10.98 34.82
CA ASP A 108 -22.53 11.93 35.75
C ASP A 108 -23.43 12.28 36.95
N ASP A 109 -24.76 12.28 36.78
CA ASP A 109 -25.71 12.49 37.89
C ASP A 109 -25.81 11.28 38.85
N ALA A 110 -25.59 10.06 38.34
CA ALA A 110 -25.54 8.84 39.16
C ALA A 110 -24.23 8.71 39.97
N ALA A 111 -23.21 9.53 39.66
CA ALA A 111 -21.89 9.49 40.29
C ALA A 111 -21.68 10.54 41.39
N ARG A 112 -22.68 11.38 41.72
CA ARG A 112 -22.58 12.27 42.87
C ARG A 112 -22.76 11.48 44.18
N PRO A 113 -21.76 11.46 45.08
CA PRO A 113 -21.95 10.88 46.41
C PRO A 113 -22.98 11.71 47.18
N ILE A 114 -24.08 11.08 47.57
CA ILE A 114 -24.99 11.61 48.58
C ILE A 114 -24.16 11.82 49.85
N SER A 115 -24.13 13.06 50.32
CA SER A 115 -23.50 13.54 51.56
C SER A 115 -23.49 12.47 52.66
N ALA A 116 -22.28 12.14 53.14
CA ALA A 116 -22.07 11.31 54.31
C ALA A 116 -22.50 12.05 55.58
N ALA A 117 -23.81 12.06 55.84
CA ALA A 117 -24.38 12.56 57.10
C ALA A 117 -25.53 11.67 57.58
N THR A 118 -25.44 10.34 57.42
CA THR A 118 -26.31 9.40 58.14
C THR A 118 -25.71 8.00 58.20
N ALA A 119 -24.55 7.85 58.85
CA ALA A 119 -24.09 6.54 59.31
C ALA A 119 -24.58 6.34 60.75
N VAL A 120 -25.87 6.01 60.90
CA VAL A 120 -26.39 5.51 62.18
C VAL A 120 -26.07 4.02 62.27
N ASP A 121 -25.22 3.74 63.26
CA ASP A 121 -24.77 2.46 63.77
C ASP A 121 -25.88 1.39 63.85
N LEU A 122 -25.73 0.33 63.06
CA LEU A 122 -26.60 -0.86 63.06
C LEU A 122 -25.88 -2.10 63.60
N ARG A 123 -24.72 -1.95 64.26
CA ARG A 123 -23.94 -3.07 64.82
C ARG A 123 -24.07 -3.22 66.34
N ALA A 124 -24.76 -2.33 67.04
CA ALA A 124 -24.90 -2.36 68.49
C ALA A 124 -26.18 -3.04 69.04
N ARG A 125 -26.93 -3.83 68.25
CA ARG A 125 -28.22 -4.45 68.71
C ARG A 125 -28.36 -5.97 68.51
N LEU A 126 -27.27 -6.73 68.57
CA LEU A 126 -27.36 -8.20 68.52
C LEU A 126 -26.60 -8.95 69.63
N HIS A 127 -26.41 -8.33 70.81
CA HIS A 127 -26.08 -9.08 72.02
C HIS A 127 -26.75 -8.46 73.26
N LYS A 128 -27.98 -8.91 73.53
CA LYS A 128 -28.50 -9.18 74.88
C LYS A 128 -29.78 -9.99 74.78
#